data_AF-A0A7V0YU98-F1
#
_entry.id   AF-A0A7V0YU98-F1
#
_cell.length_a   1.000
_cell.length_b   1.000
_cell.length_c   1.000
_cell.angle_alpha   90.00
_cell.angle_beta   90.00
_cell.angle_gamma   90.00
#
_symmetry.space_group_name_H-M   'P 1'
#
loop_
_entity.id
_entity.type
_entity.pdbx_description
1 polymer ?
#
loop_
_entity_poly.entity_id
_entity_poly.type
_entity_poly.pdbx_seq_one_letter_code
_entity_poly.pdbx_strand_id
1 'polypeptide(L)'
;MPAPTKIYFPQIAVGWEDWVQIVNVGDEPANIMAVARNQQGQTVWSQEAKLNPFQAFTTAADTITVPVSMTVSSDMPIVGERHCHKETIVFNFPGASPENMTVGNRLFFPEIAESGTDWFQVLNVSEEPTNINVIVRDRDGKVFKQFGVQNLGPMNWWNFTDRETGNINGTVEIMSTQPITCERHMHYQAGHLGSAVGQLGQVIDRPAHRQYFPEISDAWADWIQIVNVGNEPGKVTVIARDQNGNSVWS
;
A
#
# COMPACT_ATOMS: atom_id res chain seq x y z
N MET A 1 1.19 18.39 -0.39
CA MET A 1 1.48 18.22 -1.83
C MET A 1 0.15 18.36 -2.58
N PRO A 2 0.14 18.76 -3.86
CA PRO A 2 -1.10 18.75 -4.64
C PRO A 2 -1.67 17.34 -4.73
N ALA A 3 -2.98 17.21 -4.94
CA ALA A 3 -3.59 15.91 -5.21
C ALA A 3 -3.05 15.34 -6.55
N PRO A 4 -2.89 14.01 -6.66
CA PRO A 4 -2.26 13.39 -7.83
C PRO A 4 -3.17 13.45 -9.05
N THR A 5 -2.58 13.43 -10.25
CA THR A 5 -3.31 13.21 -11.52
C THR A 5 -3.18 11.78 -12.01
N LYS A 6 -2.34 10.96 -11.38
CA LYS A 6 -2.18 9.54 -11.66
C LYS A 6 -2.07 8.76 -10.35
N ILE A 7 -2.88 7.72 -10.21
CA ILE A 7 -2.87 6.83 -9.05
C ILE A 7 -2.77 5.37 -9.49
N TYR A 8 -2.18 4.54 -8.63
CA TYR A 8 -1.86 3.14 -8.90
C TYR A 8 -2.50 2.23 -7.85
N PHE A 9 -3.04 1.11 -8.31
CA PHE A 9 -3.50 0.01 -7.48
C PHE A 9 -2.66 -1.21 -7.86
N PRO A 10 -1.74 -1.66 -6.99
CA PRO A 10 -0.87 -2.79 -7.28
C PRO A 10 -1.65 -4.01 -7.70
N GLN A 11 -2.80 -4.26 -7.09
CA GLN A 11 -3.65 -5.42 -7.36
C GLN A 11 -5.11 -5.02 -7.62
N ILE A 12 -5.75 -5.82 -8.47
CA ILE A 12 -7.19 -6.08 -8.51
C ILE A 12 -7.30 -7.61 -8.48
N ALA A 13 -7.87 -8.13 -7.39
CA ALA A 13 -7.81 -9.55 -7.09
C ALA A 13 -9.05 -10.28 -7.60
N VAL A 14 -8.87 -11.22 -8.53
CA VAL A 14 -9.97 -12.09 -8.96
C VAL A 14 -10.38 -13.02 -7.82
N GLY A 15 -11.69 -13.16 -7.60
CA GLY A 15 -12.26 -13.91 -6.48
C GLY A 15 -12.40 -13.10 -5.20
N TRP A 16 -12.03 -11.81 -5.24
CA TRP A 16 -12.45 -10.79 -4.31
C TRP A 16 -13.42 -9.86 -5.05
N GLU A 17 -14.36 -9.27 -4.32
CA GLU A 17 -15.32 -8.31 -4.89
C GLU A 17 -14.66 -6.93 -4.95
N ASP A 18 -13.60 -6.81 -5.77
CA ASP A 18 -12.83 -5.57 -5.90
C ASP A 18 -13.61 -4.51 -6.69
N TRP A 19 -13.66 -3.29 -6.17
CA TRP A 19 -14.04 -2.10 -6.96
C TRP A 19 -13.12 -0.93 -6.68
N VAL A 20 -12.98 -0.06 -7.67
CA VAL A 20 -12.19 1.17 -7.58
C VAL A 20 -13.11 2.35 -7.78
N GLN A 21 -13.19 3.25 -6.79
CA GLN A 21 -13.91 4.51 -6.88
C GLN A 21 -12.93 5.67 -7.02
N ILE A 22 -13.21 6.56 -7.97
CA ILE A 22 -12.39 7.71 -8.34
C ILE A 22 -13.24 8.97 -8.20
N VAL A 23 -12.65 10.03 -7.65
CA VAL A 23 -13.29 11.34 -7.50
C VAL A 23 -12.38 12.40 -8.11
N ASN A 24 -12.96 13.24 -8.97
CA ASN A 24 -12.31 14.47 -9.42
C ASN A 24 -12.35 15.49 -8.27
N VAL A 25 -11.18 15.87 -7.73
CA VAL A 25 -11.06 16.89 -6.67
C VAL A 25 -10.51 18.22 -7.21
N GLY A 26 -10.40 18.34 -8.53
CA GLY A 26 -10.18 19.59 -9.23
C GLY A 26 -11.43 20.46 -9.30
N ASP A 27 -11.25 21.65 -9.86
CA ASP A 27 -12.28 22.69 -10.04
C ASP A 27 -12.93 22.69 -11.43
N GLU A 28 -12.37 21.93 -12.39
CA GLU A 28 -12.88 21.77 -13.76
C GLU A 28 -13.26 20.31 -14.06
N PRO A 29 -14.09 20.05 -15.09
CA PRO A 29 -14.39 18.69 -15.54
C PRO A 29 -13.12 17.93 -15.97
N ALA A 30 -12.98 16.71 -15.48
CA ALA A 30 -11.84 15.84 -15.71
C ALA A 30 -12.14 14.75 -16.74
N ASN A 31 -11.17 14.45 -17.61
CA ASN A 31 -11.14 13.23 -18.40
C ASN A 31 -10.34 12.17 -17.63
N ILE A 32 -10.92 10.98 -17.44
CA ILE A 32 -10.34 9.87 -16.70
C ILE A 32 -10.07 8.71 -17.65
N MET A 33 -8.90 8.09 -17.50
CA MET A 33 -8.53 6.83 -18.14
C MET A 33 -8.08 5.83 -17.08
N ALA A 34 -8.84 4.75 -16.91
CA ALA A 34 -8.47 3.59 -16.11
C ALA A 34 -7.92 2.50 -17.02
N VAL A 35 -6.75 1.93 -16.69
CA VAL A 35 -6.09 0.86 -17.45
C VAL A 35 -5.68 -0.24 -16.51
N ALA A 36 -6.10 -1.47 -16.79
CA ALA A 36 -5.69 -2.66 -16.07
C ALA A 36 -4.69 -3.49 -16.89
N ARG A 37 -3.64 -3.96 -16.21
CA ARG A 37 -2.52 -4.69 -16.82
C ARG A 37 -2.27 -6.04 -16.14
N ASN A 38 -2.02 -7.06 -16.95
CA ASN A 38 -1.59 -8.37 -16.44
C ASN A 38 -0.17 -8.31 -15.83
N GLN A 39 0.35 -9.45 -15.39
CA GLN A 39 1.68 -9.55 -14.76
C GLN A 39 2.83 -9.05 -15.63
N GLN A 40 2.70 -9.15 -16.95
CA GLN A 40 3.69 -8.73 -17.94
C GLN A 40 3.49 -7.28 -18.39
N GLY A 41 2.69 -6.48 -17.67
CA GLY A 41 2.47 -5.07 -17.97
C GLY A 41 1.62 -4.84 -19.23
N GLN A 42 1.00 -5.90 -19.78
CA GLN A 42 0.17 -5.79 -20.98
C GLN A 42 -1.22 -5.31 -20.59
N THR A 43 -1.73 -4.29 -21.28
CA THR A 43 -3.11 -3.83 -21.11
C THR A 43 -4.08 -4.94 -21.51
N VAL A 44 -4.96 -5.31 -20.58
CA VAL A 44 -6.01 -6.31 -20.82
C VAL A 44 -7.42 -5.73 -20.68
N TRP A 45 -7.55 -4.54 -20.09
CA TRP A 45 -8.82 -3.84 -19.90
C TRP A 45 -8.58 -2.34 -19.75
N SER A 46 -9.53 -1.53 -20.20
CA SER A 46 -9.52 -0.08 -19.99
C SER A 46 -10.94 0.49 -19.97
N GLN A 47 -11.10 1.63 -19.30
CA GLN A 47 -12.35 2.38 -19.26
C GLN A 47 -12.08 3.88 -19.19
N GLU A 48 -12.87 4.64 -19.94
CA GLU A 48 -12.85 6.10 -19.91
C GLU A 48 -14.10 6.63 -19.19
N ALA A 49 -13.94 7.78 -18.53
CA ALA A 49 -15.04 8.51 -17.92
C ALA A 49 -14.76 10.02 -17.96
N LYS A 50 -15.85 10.81 -17.88
CA LYS A 50 -15.76 12.25 -17.66
C LYS A 50 -16.43 12.60 -16.34
N LEU A 51 -15.72 13.30 -15.46
CA LEU A 51 -16.18 13.64 -14.12
C LEU A 51 -16.23 15.14 -13.93
N ASN A 52 -17.39 15.67 -13.54
CA ASN A 52 -17.47 17.02 -13.01
C ASN A 52 -16.70 17.14 -11.68
N PRO A 53 -16.38 18.37 -11.22
CA PRO A 53 -15.81 18.59 -9.89
C PRO A 53 -16.59 17.86 -8.79
N PHE A 54 -15.87 17.13 -7.93
CA PHE A 54 -16.39 16.29 -6.86
C PHE A 54 -17.39 15.20 -7.27
N GLN A 55 -17.43 14.85 -8.57
CA GLN A 55 -18.17 13.69 -9.05
C GLN A 55 -17.36 12.41 -8.85
N ALA A 56 -18.01 11.38 -8.33
CA ALA A 56 -17.45 10.04 -8.20
C ALA A 56 -17.77 9.16 -9.41
N PHE A 57 -16.88 8.22 -9.70
CA PHE A 57 -17.04 7.16 -10.68
C PHE A 57 -16.44 5.86 -10.15
N THR A 58 -17.21 4.79 -10.23
CA THR A 58 -16.75 3.44 -9.89
C THR A 58 -16.43 2.70 -11.18
N THR A 59 -15.22 2.16 -11.28
CA THR A 59 -14.82 1.35 -12.44
C THR A 59 -15.61 0.05 -12.49
N ALA A 60 -15.82 -0.48 -13.69
CA ALA A 60 -16.37 -1.83 -13.88
C ALA A 60 -15.30 -2.92 -13.66
N ALA A 61 -14.58 -2.84 -12.52
CA ALA A 61 -13.49 -3.76 -12.19
C ALA A 61 -13.97 -5.22 -12.02
N ASP A 62 -15.25 -5.41 -11.70
CA ASP A 62 -15.95 -6.69 -11.63
C ASP A 62 -15.96 -7.45 -12.97
N THR A 63 -15.76 -6.76 -14.09
CA THR A 63 -15.66 -7.38 -15.43
C THR A 63 -14.29 -8.01 -15.71
N ILE A 64 -13.29 -7.78 -14.84
CA ILE A 64 -11.94 -8.28 -15.01
C ILE A 64 -11.84 -9.71 -14.46
N THR A 65 -11.49 -10.67 -15.33
CA THR A 65 -11.49 -12.11 -14.99
C THR A 65 -10.10 -12.69 -14.71
N VAL A 66 -9.05 -11.86 -14.76
CA VAL A 66 -7.66 -12.25 -14.46
C VAL A 66 -7.03 -11.29 -13.45
N PRO A 67 -6.08 -11.73 -12.60
CA PRO A 67 -5.38 -10.82 -11.70
C PRO A 67 -4.63 -9.74 -12.48
N VAL A 68 -4.79 -8.49 -12.08
CA VAL A 68 -4.20 -7.33 -12.74
C VAL A 68 -3.68 -6.31 -11.73
N SER A 69 -2.87 -5.37 -12.19
CA SER A 69 -2.72 -4.06 -11.57
C SER A 69 -3.62 -3.05 -12.29
N MET A 70 -3.95 -1.92 -11.65
CA MET A 70 -4.70 -0.84 -12.28
C MET A 70 -3.98 0.51 -12.14
N THR A 71 -3.97 1.29 -13.21
CA THR A 71 -3.56 2.70 -13.21
C THR A 71 -4.76 3.55 -13.59
N VAL A 72 -5.01 4.61 -12.84
CA VAL A 72 -5.99 5.63 -13.21
C VAL A 72 -5.27 6.95 -13.44
N SER A 73 -5.48 7.56 -14.59
CA SER A 73 -4.88 8.84 -14.99
C SER A 73 -5.96 9.86 -15.30
N SER A 74 -5.66 11.14 -15.06
CA SER A 74 -6.54 12.27 -15.32
C SER A 74 -5.76 13.50 -15.78
N ASP A 75 -6.44 14.41 -16.46
CA ASP A 75 -5.98 15.78 -16.73
C ASP A 75 -6.23 16.75 -15.55
N MET A 76 -7.00 16.34 -14.53
CA MET A 76 -7.26 17.10 -13.31
C MET A 76 -6.85 16.32 -12.05
N PRO A 77 -6.69 16.98 -10.88
CA PRO A 77 -6.40 16.28 -9.64
C PRO A 77 -7.52 15.30 -9.24
N ILE A 78 -7.13 14.07 -8.90
CA ILE A 78 -8.03 12.99 -8.51
C ILE A 78 -7.61 12.38 -7.18
N VAL A 79 -8.59 11.83 -6.49
CA VAL A 79 -8.37 10.84 -5.43
C VAL A 79 -9.14 9.58 -5.78
N GLY A 80 -8.75 8.47 -5.19
CA GLY A 80 -9.48 7.24 -5.36
C GLY A 80 -9.11 6.23 -4.32
N GLU A 81 -9.94 5.21 -4.21
CA GLU A 81 -9.73 4.08 -3.33
C GLU A 81 -10.18 2.80 -4.01
N ARG A 82 -9.50 1.71 -3.67
CA ARG A 82 -9.92 0.35 -3.99
C ARG A 82 -10.46 -0.29 -2.73
N HIS A 83 -11.66 -0.85 -2.81
CA HIS A 83 -12.17 -1.77 -1.81
C HIS A 83 -11.99 -3.19 -2.31
N CYS A 84 -11.60 -4.09 -1.42
CA CYS A 84 -11.34 -5.50 -1.69
C CYS A 84 -12.08 -6.32 -0.62
N HIS A 85 -13.11 -7.04 -1.04
CA HIS A 85 -14.06 -7.72 -0.15
C HIS A 85 -13.97 -9.23 -0.27
N LYS A 86 -13.99 -9.90 0.88
CA LYS A 86 -14.16 -11.35 0.98
C LYS A 86 -14.90 -11.69 2.26
N GLU A 87 -16.15 -12.15 2.12
CA GLU A 87 -17.04 -12.43 3.24
C GLU A 87 -17.16 -11.20 4.15
N THR A 88 -16.72 -11.28 5.40
CA THR A 88 -16.73 -10.16 6.36
C THR A 88 -15.45 -9.33 6.35
N ILE A 89 -14.45 -9.72 5.56
CA ILE A 89 -13.16 -9.04 5.48
C ILE A 89 -13.24 -7.95 4.41
N VAL A 90 -12.82 -6.75 4.78
CA VAL A 90 -12.75 -5.59 3.91
C VAL A 90 -11.37 -4.97 4.02
N PHE A 91 -10.71 -4.77 2.89
CA PHE A 91 -9.55 -3.91 2.79
C PHE A 91 -9.87 -2.69 1.93
N ASN A 92 -9.46 -1.52 2.40
CA ASN A 92 -9.54 -0.28 1.65
C ASN A 92 -8.12 0.25 1.41
N PHE A 93 -7.78 0.47 0.14
CA PHE A 93 -6.48 0.98 -0.26
C PHE A 93 -6.65 2.32 -0.97
N PRO A 94 -6.06 3.41 -0.46
CA PRO A 94 -6.04 4.65 -1.23
C PRO A 94 -5.22 4.44 -2.51
N GLY A 95 -5.55 5.16 -3.58
CA GLY A 95 -4.77 5.13 -4.81
C GLY A 95 -3.33 5.57 -4.55
N ALA A 96 -2.38 4.71 -4.87
CA ALA A 96 -0.98 4.99 -4.57
C ALA A 96 -0.43 6.07 -5.51
N SER A 97 0.39 6.98 -5.00
CA SER A 97 1.03 8.03 -5.81
C SER A 97 2.29 8.58 -5.14
N PRO A 98 3.21 9.19 -5.91
CA PRO A 98 4.34 9.93 -5.34
C PRO A 98 3.88 11.07 -4.42
N GLU A 99 2.82 11.78 -4.81
CA GLU A 99 2.26 12.93 -4.09
C GLU A 99 1.70 12.55 -2.72
N ASN A 100 1.23 11.32 -2.56
CA ASN A 100 0.72 10.78 -1.29
C ASN A 100 1.79 10.00 -0.51
N MET A 101 3.03 9.94 -0.99
CA MET A 101 4.13 9.18 -0.38
C MET A 101 3.82 7.69 -0.18
N THR A 102 3.18 7.09 -1.18
CA THR A 102 2.93 5.63 -1.24
C THR A 102 3.55 4.99 -2.49
N VAL A 103 4.24 5.78 -3.31
CA VAL A 103 5.14 5.36 -4.38
C VAL A 103 6.52 5.91 -4.07
N GLY A 104 7.54 5.06 -4.14
CA GLY A 104 8.92 5.45 -3.87
C GLY A 104 9.92 4.34 -4.20
N ASN A 105 11.18 4.58 -3.88
CA ASN A 105 12.27 3.62 -4.12
C ASN A 105 12.56 2.74 -2.90
N ARG A 106 12.08 3.14 -1.72
CA ARG A 106 12.25 2.43 -0.47
C ARG A 106 10.93 2.36 0.27
N LEU A 107 10.34 1.18 0.35
CA LEU A 107 9.09 0.91 1.05
C LEU A 107 9.37 0.15 2.35
N PHE A 108 8.52 0.37 3.36
CA PHE A 108 8.65 -0.28 4.66
C PHE A 108 7.30 -0.78 5.17
N PHE A 109 7.30 -1.99 5.72
CA PHE A 109 6.18 -2.57 6.44
C PHE A 109 6.66 -2.86 7.87
N PRO A 110 6.07 -2.18 8.87
CA PRO A 110 6.55 -2.24 10.25
C PRO A 110 6.21 -3.56 10.94
N GLU A 111 5.39 -4.42 10.34
CA GLU A 111 5.01 -5.70 10.92
C GLU A 111 4.92 -6.78 9.83
N ILE A 112 5.47 -7.94 10.15
CA ILE A 112 5.04 -9.27 9.67
C ILE A 112 4.88 -10.15 10.91
N ALA A 113 3.99 -11.13 10.86
CA ALA A 113 3.65 -11.97 12.01
C ALA A 113 3.70 -13.45 11.63
N GLU A 114 4.34 -14.27 12.49
CA GLU A 114 4.45 -15.73 12.27
C GLU A 114 3.09 -16.46 12.35
N SER A 115 2.11 -15.81 12.98
CA SER A 115 0.72 -16.25 13.09
C SER A 115 -0.16 -15.66 11.98
N GLY A 116 0.43 -15.00 11.00
CA GLY A 116 -0.25 -14.39 9.87
C GLY A 116 -0.25 -15.28 8.63
N THR A 117 -0.93 -14.80 7.60
CA THR A 117 -0.74 -15.24 6.21
C THR A 117 -0.59 -13.98 5.38
N ASP A 118 0.66 -13.65 5.09
CA ASP A 118 1.07 -12.47 4.36
C ASP A 118 1.18 -12.72 2.86
N TRP A 119 0.62 -11.78 2.12
CA TRP A 119 0.73 -11.66 0.67
C TRP A 119 1.13 -10.25 0.30
N PHE A 120 2.21 -10.11 -0.46
CA PHE A 120 2.70 -8.84 -0.96
C PHE A 120 2.61 -8.81 -2.48
N GLN A 121 2.19 -7.67 -3.03
CA GLN A 121 2.20 -7.42 -4.47
C GLN A 121 2.90 -6.09 -4.76
N VAL A 122 4.09 -6.18 -5.36
CA VAL A 122 4.92 -5.04 -5.76
C VAL A 122 4.64 -4.71 -7.22
N LEU A 123 4.38 -3.44 -7.54
CA LEU A 123 4.20 -2.94 -8.90
C LEU A 123 5.32 -1.95 -9.25
N ASN A 124 6.00 -2.19 -10.38
CA ASN A 124 6.89 -1.22 -10.99
C ASN A 124 6.06 -0.15 -11.72
N VAL A 125 6.00 1.06 -11.17
CA VAL A 125 5.20 2.16 -11.75
C VAL A 125 6.02 3.08 -12.65
N SER A 126 7.28 2.74 -12.89
CA SER A 126 8.16 3.47 -13.80
C SER A 126 8.08 2.92 -15.23
N GLU A 127 8.62 3.68 -16.17
CA GLU A 127 8.76 3.30 -17.58
C GLU A 127 10.04 2.49 -17.86
N GLU A 128 10.85 2.23 -16.82
CA GLU A 128 12.11 1.51 -16.92
C GLU A 128 12.05 0.20 -16.12
N PRO A 129 12.79 -0.85 -16.50
CA PRO A 129 12.92 -2.03 -15.65
C PRO A 129 13.55 -1.69 -14.29
N THR A 130 13.15 -2.44 -13.26
CA THR A 130 13.67 -2.26 -11.90
C THR A 130 14.22 -3.53 -11.28
N ASN A 131 15.25 -3.38 -10.46
CA ASN A 131 15.75 -4.40 -9.56
C ASN A 131 15.24 -4.12 -8.16
N ILE A 132 14.68 -5.15 -7.52
CA ILE A 132 14.09 -5.06 -6.18
C ILE A 132 14.86 -5.99 -5.24
N ASN A 133 15.22 -5.48 -4.06
CA ASN A 133 15.72 -6.24 -2.93
C ASN A 133 14.77 -6.10 -1.74
N VAL A 134 14.42 -7.22 -1.14
CA VAL A 134 13.57 -7.32 0.05
C VAL A 134 14.46 -7.75 1.21
N ILE A 135 14.43 -7.00 2.31
CA ILE A 135 15.17 -7.27 3.54
C ILE A 135 14.16 -7.54 4.65
N VAL A 136 14.20 -8.75 5.19
CA VAL A 136 13.38 -9.17 6.32
C VAL A 136 14.22 -9.09 7.58
N ARG A 137 13.71 -8.43 8.62
CA ARG A 137 14.35 -8.34 9.93
C ARG A 137 13.46 -8.91 11.01
N ASP A 138 14.05 -9.56 12.01
CA ASP A 138 13.34 -9.94 13.23
C ASP A 138 13.03 -8.71 14.11
N ARG A 139 12.38 -8.94 15.26
CA ARG A 139 12.04 -7.88 16.23
C ARG A 139 13.26 -7.20 16.89
N ASP A 140 14.43 -7.83 16.85
CA ASP A 140 15.68 -7.22 17.31
C ASP A 140 16.33 -6.32 16.23
N GLY A 141 15.74 -6.28 15.02
CA GLY A 141 16.30 -5.56 13.87
C GLY A 141 17.42 -6.32 13.16
N LYS A 142 17.66 -7.59 13.48
CA LYS A 142 18.66 -8.41 12.79
C LYS A 142 18.10 -8.87 11.46
N VAL A 143 18.92 -8.79 10.41
CA VAL A 143 18.54 -9.33 9.09
C VAL A 143 18.38 -10.83 9.20
N PHE A 144 17.15 -11.29 9.00
CA PHE A 144 16.80 -12.71 8.96
C PHE A 144 17.01 -13.28 7.56
N LYS A 145 16.54 -12.56 6.53
CA LYS A 145 16.58 -13.02 5.15
C LYS A 145 16.61 -11.86 4.17
N GLN A 146 17.23 -12.08 3.01
CA GLN A 146 17.19 -11.18 1.87
C GLN A 146 16.88 -11.96 0.60
N PHE A 147 16.06 -11.39 -0.26
CA PHE A 147 15.68 -11.96 -1.56
C PHE A 147 15.19 -10.84 -2.48
N GLY A 148 14.92 -11.14 -3.74
CA GLY A 148 14.46 -10.11 -4.66
C GLY A 148 14.22 -10.60 -6.06
N VAL A 149 13.91 -9.65 -6.94
CA VAL A 149 13.72 -9.88 -8.37
C VAL A 149 14.59 -8.91 -9.15
N GLN A 150 15.18 -9.38 -10.24
CA GLN A 150 15.97 -8.57 -11.15
C GLN A 150 15.16 -8.30 -12.41
N ASN A 151 15.32 -7.10 -12.97
CA ASN A 151 14.74 -6.69 -14.24
C ASN A 151 13.21 -6.84 -14.33
N LEU A 152 12.49 -6.47 -13.25
CA LEU A 152 11.03 -6.39 -13.28
C LEU A 152 10.63 -5.26 -14.24
N GLY A 153 10.00 -5.63 -15.37
CA GLY A 153 9.67 -4.71 -16.45
C GLY A 153 8.73 -3.56 -16.06
N PRO A 154 8.62 -2.52 -16.89
CA PRO A 154 7.69 -1.41 -16.70
C PRO A 154 6.25 -1.91 -16.53
N MET A 155 5.54 -1.43 -15.51
CA MET A 155 4.16 -1.83 -15.19
C MET A 155 3.96 -3.33 -14.93
N ASN A 156 5.04 -4.11 -14.79
CA ASN A 156 4.96 -5.48 -14.32
C ASN A 156 4.80 -5.50 -12.80
N TRP A 157 4.19 -6.57 -12.29
CA TRP A 157 4.09 -6.82 -10.85
C TRP A 157 4.70 -8.16 -10.45
N TRP A 158 5.14 -8.22 -9.20
CA TRP A 158 5.79 -9.39 -8.60
C TRP A 158 5.28 -9.58 -7.17
N ASN A 159 5.02 -10.85 -6.82
CA ASN A 159 4.45 -11.21 -5.53
C ASN A 159 5.43 -12.06 -4.72
N PHE A 160 5.33 -11.93 -3.41
CA PHE A 160 5.96 -12.82 -2.45
C PHE A 160 5.09 -12.96 -1.21
N THR A 161 5.36 -14.00 -0.41
CA THR A 161 4.52 -14.45 0.70
C THR A 161 5.37 -14.83 1.91
N ASP A 162 4.74 -15.40 2.93
CA ASP A 162 5.45 -15.97 4.08
C ASP A 162 6.47 -17.04 3.75
N ARG A 163 6.33 -17.72 2.61
CA ARG A 163 7.35 -18.66 2.12
C ARG A 163 8.69 -17.95 1.91
N GLU A 164 8.65 -16.75 1.36
CA GLU A 164 9.82 -15.93 1.10
C GLU A 164 10.26 -15.17 2.36
N THR A 165 9.32 -14.61 3.15
CA THR A 165 9.70 -13.88 4.37
C THR A 165 10.23 -14.79 5.48
N GLY A 166 9.83 -16.06 5.45
CA GLY A 166 10.21 -17.09 6.42
C GLY A 166 9.24 -17.23 7.59
N ASN A 167 8.07 -16.61 7.53
CA ASN A 167 7.01 -16.70 8.53
C ASN A 167 7.51 -16.37 9.96
N ILE A 168 8.08 -15.19 10.14
CA ILE A 168 8.60 -14.72 11.43
C ILE A 168 7.87 -13.47 11.90
N ASN A 169 7.96 -13.20 13.20
CA ASN A 169 7.62 -11.88 13.73
C ASN A 169 8.73 -10.87 13.42
N GLY A 170 8.42 -9.80 12.71
CA GLY A 170 9.47 -8.91 12.19
C GLY A 170 8.99 -7.73 11.38
N THR A 171 9.86 -7.27 10.48
CA THR A 171 9.63 -6.13 9.56
C THR A 171 10.09 -6.47 8.14
N VAL A 172 9.54 -5.78 7.15
CA VAL A 172 9.95 -5.90 5.75
C VAL A 172 10.34 -4.53 5.20
N GLU A 173 11.54 -4.45 4.64
CA GLU A 173 12.01 -3.31 3.85
C GLU A 173 12.16 -3.73 2.39
N ILE A 174 11.66 -2.93 1.47
CA ILE A 174 11.78 -3.15 0.03
C ILE A 174 12.56 -1.99 -0.55
N MET A 175 13.67 -2.28 -1.22
CA MET A 175 14.51 -1.32 -1.94
C MET A 175 14.42 -1.58 -3.44
N SER A 176 14.34 -0.52 -4.24
CA SER A 176 14.16 -0.60 -5.68
C SER A 176 14.98 0.46 -6.41
N THR A 177 15.50 0.12 -7.58
CA THR A 177 16.22 1.06 -8.46
C THR A 177 15.30 2.07 -9.13
N GLN A 178 14.01 1.75 -9.27
CA GLN A 178 12.97 2.64 -9.79
C GLN A 178 11.79 2.77 -8.83
N PRO A 179 10.94 3.82 -8.98
CA PRO A 179 9.73 3.95 -8.18
C PRO A 179 8.80 2.74 -8.28
N ILE A 180 8.40 2.23 -7.12
CA ILE A 180 7.46 1.13 -6.94
C ILE A 180 6.36 1.54 -5.97
N THR A 181 5.23 0.83 -6.02
CA THR A 181 4.28 0.73 -4.91
C THR A 181 4.13 -0.74 -4.54
N CYS A 182 3.75 -1.00 -3.30
CA CYS A 182 3.50 -2.35 -2.81
C CYS A 182 2.31 -2.31 -1.86
N GLU A 183 1.43 -3.30 -2.00
CA GLU A 183 0.41 -3.61 -1.02
C GLU A 183 0.71 -4.91 -0.31
N ARG A 184 0.20 -5.02 0.91
CA ARG A 184 0.25 -6.17 1.78
C ARG A 184 -1.15 -6.54 2.23
N HIS A 185 -1.49 -7.82 2.12
CA HIS A 185 -2.67 -8.45 2.69
C HIS A 185 -2.20 -9.45 3.74
N MET A 186 -2.53 -9.22 5.01
CA MET A 186 -2.24 -10.16 6.10
C MET A 186 -3.54 -10.70 6.66
N HIS A 187 -3.65 -12.01 6.84
CA HIS A 187 -4.75 -12.65 7.57
C HIS A 187 -4.25 -13.28 8.86
N TYR A 188 -4.80 -12.91 10.02
CA TYR A 188 -4.42 -13.53 11.28
C TYR A 188 -5.00 -14.94 11.40
N GLN A 189 -4.13 -15.92 11.64
CA GLN A 189 -4.47 -17.34 11.86
C GLN A 189 -4.50 -17.72 13.35
N ALA A 190 -3.91 -16.90 14.22
CA ALA A 190 -3.97 -17.06 15.67
C ALA A 190 -3.94 -15.68 16.37
N GLY A 191 -4.38 -15.63 17.62
CA GLY A 191 -4.47 -14.40 18.42
C GLY A 191 -5.67 -13.51 18.05
N HIS A 192 -5.74 -13.10 16.79
CA HIS A 192 -6.79 -12.23 16.22
C HIS A 192 -7.55 -12.91 15.08
N LEU A 193 -7.85 -14.21 15.24
CA LEU A 193 -8.45 -15.04 14.20
C LEU A 193 -9.67 -14.37 13.56
N GLY A 194 -9.71 -14.37 12.23
CA GLY A 194 -10.77 -13.73 11.44
C GLY A 194 -10.54 -12.24 11.14
N SER A 195 -9.53 -11.62 11.77
CA SER A 195 -9.09 -10.27 11.44
C SER A 195 -8.05 -10.30 10.32
N ALA A 196 -7.99 -9.21 9.57
CA ALA A 196 -7.03 -9.07 8.48
C ALA A 196 -6.58 -7.62 8.35
N VAL A 197 -5.40 -7.41 7.77
CA VAL A 197 -4.79 -6.09 7.58
C VAL A 197 -4.47 -5.88 6.11
N GLY A 198 -5.00 -4.80 5.55
CA GLY A 198 -4.61 -4.25 4.25
C GLY A 198 -3.70 -3.05 4.47
N GLN A 199 -2.53 -3.03 3.84
CA GLN A 199 -1.57 -1.93 4.00
C GLN A 199 -0.84 -1.62 2.70
N LEU A 200 -0.69 -0.33 2.37
CA LEU A 200 0.34 0.12 1.41
C LEU A 200 1.69 0.32 2.11
N GLY A 201 2.76 0.02 1.39
CA GLY A 201 4.12 0.23 1.88
C GLY A 201 4.37 1.69 2.24
N GLN A 202 4.95 1.93 3.42
CA GLN A 202 5.34 3.27 3.86
C GLN A 202 6.59 3.70 3.09
N VAL A 203 6.53 4.81 2.35
CA VAL A 203 7.72 5.32 1.64
C VAL A 203 8.69 5.93 2.66
N ILE A 204 9.89 5.38 2.73
CA ILE A 204 10.97 5.84 3.62
C ILE A 204 12.16 6.39 2.83
N ASP A 205 11.93 6.86 1.60
CA ASP A 205 12.91 7.62 0.81
C ASP A 205 13.34 8.90 1.56
N ARG A 206 12.40 9.49 2.31
CA ARG A 206 12.61 10.66 3.18
C ARG A 206 11.83 10.45 4.49
N PRO A 207 12.37 9.67 5.45
CA PRO A 207 11.63 9.27 6.64
C PRO A 207 11.31 10.48 7.52
N ALA A 208 10.09 10.51 8.05
CA ALA A 208 9.64 11.57 8.96
C ALA A 208 10.17 11.35 10.38
N HIS A 209 10.53 12.44 11.06
CA HIS A 209 10.91 12.42 12.49
C HIS A 209 9.71 12.50 13.44
N ARG A 210 8.49 12.67 12.90
CA ARG A 210 7.27 12.80 13.69
C ARG A 210 6.14 12.11 12.95
N GLN A 211 5.40 11.28 13.69
CA GLN A 211 4.20 10.60 13.21
C GLN A 211 3.02 11.01 14.09
N TYR A 212 1.83 11.02 13.51
CA TYR A 212 0.60 11.37 14.20
C TYR A 212 -0.39 10.22 14.04
N PHE A 213 -0.90 9.75 15.17
CA PHE A 213 -1.96 8.76 15.23
C PHE A 213 -3.18 9.49 15.80
N PRO A 214 -4.25 9.67 15.00
CA PRO A 214 -5.39 10.49 15.41
C PRO A 214 -6.21 9.85 16.53
N GLU A 215 -6.12 8.53 16.70
CA GLU A 215 -6.82 7.77 17.73
C GLU A 215 -5.90 6.69 18.29
N ILE A 216 -5.95 6.54 19.60
CA ILE A 216 -5.62 5.30 20.32
C ILE A 216 -6.77 5.10 21.32
N SER A 217 -7.27 3.89 21.46
CA SER A 217 -8.44 3.59 22.28
C SER A 217 -8.27 2.27 23.02
N ASP A 218 -8.73 2.26 24.28
CA ASP A 218 -8.81 1.06 25.09
C ASP A 218 -9.95 0.12 24.63
N ALA A 219 -10.96 0.66 23.94
CA ALA A 219 -12.07 -0.11 23.38
C ALA A 219 -11.61 -1.14 22.34
N TRP A 220 -10.50 -0.87 21.64
CA TRP A 220 -9.98 -1.70 20.53
C TRP A 220 -8.68 -2.43 20.89
N ALA A 221 -8.17 -2.24 22.11
CA ALA A 221 -6.87 -2.73 22.55
C ALA A 221 -5.73 -2.32 21.60
N ASP A 222 -5.75 -1.06 21.16
CA ASP A 222 -4.80 -0.54 20.16
C ASP A 222 -3.34 -0.68 20.59
N TRP A 223 -2.46 -0.91 19.62
CA TRP A 223 -1.02 -0.84 19.80
C TRP A 223 -0.36 -0.03 18.68
N ILE A 224 0.79 0.57 19.00
CA ILE A 224 1.62 1.30 18.04
C ILE A 224 2.99 0.63 17.99
N GLN A 225 3.40 0.20 16.80
CA GLN A 225 4.76 -0.27 16.55
C GLN A 225 5.59 0.85 15.93
N ILE A 226 6.63 1.30 16.65
CA ILE A 226 7.57 2.31 16.19
C ILE A 226 8.90 1.62 15.88
N VAL A 227 9.38 1.79 14.65
CA VAL A 227 10.66 1.22 14.20
C VAL A 227 11.63 2.35 13.87
N ASN A 228 12.83 2.30 14.45
CA ASN A 228 13.92 3.17 14.05
C ASN A 228 14.53 2.64 12.73
N VAL A 229 14.24 3.33 11.63
CA VAL A 229 14.76 3.00 10.29
C VAL A 229 16.13 3.63 9.99
N GLY A 230 16.72 4.32 10.98
CA GLY A 230 18.07 4.91 10.91
C GLY A 230 19.16 3.92 11.29
N ASN A 231 20.41 4.29 10.98
CA ASN A 231 21.59 3.45 11.25
C ASN A 231 22.18 3.63 12.66
N GLU A 232 21.66 4.60 13.41
CA GLU A 232 22.14 4.95 14.76
C GLU A 232 20.99 4.81 15.76
N PRO A 233 21.27 4.52 17.04
CA PRO A 233 20.26 4.54 18.09
C PRO A 233 19.49 5.87 18.13
N GLY A 234 18.17 5.80 18.00
CA GLY A 234 17.27 6.94 18.09
C GLY A 234 16.62 7.04 19.46
N LYS A 235 16.36 8.26 19.93
CA LYS A 235 15.46 8.51 21.06
C LYS A 235 14.04 8.73 20.53
N VAL A 236 13.08 7.94 21.01
CA VAL A 236 11.65 8.12 20.72
C VAL A 236 10.98 8.76 21.92
N THR A 237 10.02 9.66 21.66
CA THR A 237 9.11 10.20 22.67
C THR A 237 7.71 10.08 22.12
N VAL A 238 6.82 9.44 22.87
CA VAL A 238 5.41 9.30 22.51
C VAL A 238 4.63 10.22 23.44
N ILE A 239 3.58 10.86 22.94
CA ILE A 239 2.72 11.72 23.76
C ILE A 239 1.28 11.43 23.35
N ALA A 240 0.49 10.86 24.26
CA ALA A 240 -0.94 10.70 24.07
C ALA A 240 -1.68 11.92 24.66
N ARG A 241 -2.70 12.40 23.93
CA ARG A 241 -3.51 13.55 24.34
C ARG A 241 -4.98 13.17 24.42
N ASP A 242 -5.70 13.75 25.38
CA ASP A 242 -7.16 13.67 25.45
C ASP A 242 -7.83 14.58 24.40
N GLN A 243 -9.17 14.52 24.34
CA GLN A 243 -9.99 15.36 23.45
C GLN A 243 -9.84 16.87 23.67
N ASN A 244 -9.31 17.30 24.81
CA ASN A 244 -9.05 18.72 25.12
C ASN A 244 -7.60 19.12 24.81
N GLY A 245 -6.78 18.19 24.29
CA GLY A 245 -5.37 18.39 23.98
C GLY A 245 -4.42 18.26 25.17
N ASN A 246 -4.90 17.83 26.34
CA ASN A 246 -4.05 17.61 27.51
C ASN A 246 -3.26 16.32 27.35
N SER A 247 -1.97 16.33 27.68
CA SER A 247 -1.16 15.10 27.74
C SER A 247 -1.67 14.18 28.84
N VAL A 248 -2.05 12.96 28.49
CA VAL A 248 -2.49 11.92 29.44
C VAL A 248 -1.43 10.83 29.65
N TRP A 249 -0.46 10.74 28.74
CA TRP A 249 0.67 9.82 28.81
C TRP A 249 1.84 10.34 27.96
N SER A 250 3.09 10.11 28.41
CA SER A 250 4.32 10.47 27.68
C SER A 250 5.52 9.64 28.07
#